data_AF-A0A7H4P7A2-F1
#
_entry.id   AF-A0A7H4P7A2-F1
#
_cell.length_a   1.000
_cell.length_b   1.000
_cell.length_c   1.000
_cell.angle_alpha   90.00
_cell.angle_beta   90.00
_cell.angle_gamma   90.00
#
_symmetry.space_group_name_H-M   'P 1'
#
loop_
_entity.id
_entity.type
_entity.pdbx_description
1 polymer ?
#
loop_
_entity_poly.entity_id
_entity_poly.type
_entity_poly.pdbx_seq_one_letter_code
_entity_poly.pdbx_strand_id
1 'polypeptide(L)'
;MAAVQSFLNRLWTFNRDGKQWFNPDVSVIYPDRIRRRPPGTTSKGLGAHTDSGALERWLLPAYQKVFADVFNGNIDAYDPWDAAHRTEVEEYTVDNTTKCSVFRTFQGWTALSDMIPDQGLLHVVPIPEAMAYVLLRPLLDDVPDDELCGVAPGKVLPISEKWHPLLIKALSSIPALNAGDSVWWHCDVIHSVAPVENQQGWGNVMYIPAAPMCEKKPRLRAEGQSRAGARRFAGRLPARRL
;
A
#
# COMPACT_ATOMS: atom_id res chain seq x y z
N MET A 1 14.84 -10.96 2.53
CA MET A 1 13.61 -10.20 2.85
C MET A 1 13.72 -9.43 4.17
N ALA A 2 13.88 -10.09 5.33
CA ALA A 2 13.95 -9.41 6.63
C ALA A 2 14.97 -8.25 6.70
N ALA A 3 16.19 -8.45 6.15
CA ALA A 3 17.20 -7.39 6.09
C ALA A 3 16.75 -6.16 5.28
N VAL A 4 16.04 -6.37 4.15
CA VAL A 4 15.51 -5.29 3.31
C VAL A 4 14.40 -4.54 4.04
N GLN A 5 13.49 -5.26 4.71
CA GLN A 5 12.42 -4.64 5.50
C GLN A 5 12.99 -3.81 6.67
N SER A 6 13.98 -4.33 7.41
CA SER A 6 14.69 -3.58 8.46
C SER A 6 15.35 -2.32 7.90
N PHE A 7 16.08 -2.46 6.78
CA PHE A 7 16.71 -1.32 6.10
C PHE A 7 15.69 -0.23 5.73
N LEU A 8 14.59 -0.60 5.05
CA LEU A 8 13.55 0.34 4.64
C LEU A 8 12.87 1.01 5.85
N ASN A 9 12.52 0.24 6.88
CA ASN A 9 11.90 0.78 8.09
C ASN A 9 12.79 1.78 8.82
N ARG A 10 14.13 1.65 8.70
CA ARG A 10 15.10 2.55 9.32
C ARG A 10 15.28 3.88 8.58
N LEU A 11 14.68 4.05 7.40
CA LEU A 11 14.61 5.35 6.71
C LEU A 11 13.64 6.32 7.39
N TRP A 12 12.76 5.81 8.25
CA TRP A 12 11.78 6.60 8.98
C TRP A 12 12.33 7.16 10.29
N THR A 13 11.82 8.31 10.72
CA THR A 13 11.94 8.78 12.10
C THR A 13 10.95 8.00 12.96
N PHE A 14 11.37 6.83 13.46
CA PHE A 14 10.52 5.92 14.25
C PHE A 14 10.56 6.15 15.77
N ASN A 15 11.43 7.04 16.25
CA ASN A 15 11.50 7.48 17.64
C ASN A 15 11.23 8.99 17.70
N ARG A 16 10.24 9.42 18.47
CA ARG A 16 9.94 10.85 18.67
C ARG A 16 9.38 11.10 20.07
N ASP A 17 9.82 12.18 20.71
CA ASP A 17 9.39 12.60 22.04
C ASP A 17 9.46 11.49 23.11
N GLY A 18 10.52 10.67 23.05
CA GLY A 18 10.74 9.55 23.97
C GLY A 18 9.86 8.32 23.70
N LYS A 19 9.00 8.34 22.68
CA LYS A 19 8.18 7.21 22.23
C LYS A 19 8.80 6.56 20.99
N GLN A 20 8.95 5.23 21.03
CA GLN A 20 9.20 4.42 19.84
C GLN A 20 7.87 4.03 19.20
N TRP A 21 7.61 4.51 17.98
CA TRP A 21 6.34 4.29 17.27
C TRP A 21 6.20 2.87 16.71
N PHE A 22 7.32 2.26 16.32
CA PHE A 22 7.39 0.87 15.90
C PHE A 22 8.82 0.32 16.05
N ASN A 23 8.96 -1.01 16.10
CA ASN A 23 10.26 -1.68 16.02
C ASN A 23 10.66 -1.84 14.54
N PRO A 24 11.71 -1.16 14.05
CA PRO A 24 12.08 -1.21 12.63
C PRO A 24 12.64 -2.58 12.20
N ASP A 25 13.20 -3.35 13.13
CA ASP A 25 13.93 -4.59 12.83
C ASP A 25 13.04 -5.84 12.78
N VAL A 26 11.77 -5.70 13.14
CA VAL A 26 10.80 -6.79 13.12
C VAL A 26 9.60 -6.32 12.32
N SER A 27 9.32 -6.97 11.19
CA SER A 27 8.08 -6.76 10.44
C SER A 27 7.12 -7.92 10.65
N VAL A 28 5.83 -7.63 10.78
CA VAL A 28 4.78 -8.65 10.86
C VAL A 28 4.64 -9.36 9.52
N ILE A 29 4.29 -10.64 9.55
CA ILE A 29 3.87 -11.33 8.32
C ILE A 29 2.50 -10.78 7.93
N TYR A 30 2.43 -10.19 6.74
CA TYR A 30 1.19 -9.71 6.13
C TYR A 30 0.90 -10.55 4.88
N PRO A 31 0.02 -11.57 4.97
CA PRO A 31 -0.33 -12.40 3.82
C PRO A 31 -1.14 -11.59 2.82
N ASP A 32 -0.59 -11.44 1.62
CA ASP A 32 -1.25 -10.79 0.49
C ASP A 32 -1.28 -11.74 -0.72
N ARG A 33 -1.87 -11.27 -1.80
CA ARG A 33 -2.10 -12.00 -3.04
C ARG A 33 -0.83 -12.09 -3.88
N ILE A 34 -0.93 -12.89 -4.93
CA ILE A 34 -0.02 -12.85 -6.07
C ILE A 34 -0.76 -12.24 -7.27
N ARG A 35 -0.02 -11.59 -8.17
CA ARG A 35 -0.53 -11.22 -9.49
C ARG A 35 0.14 -12.11 -10.52
N ARG A 36 -0.63 -12.69 -11.43
CA ARG A 36 -0.12 -13.46 -12.57
C ARG A 36 -0.70 -12.91 -13.85
N ARG A 37 0.15 -12.58 -14.82
CA ARG A 37 -0.24 -12.04 -16.14
C ARG A 37 0.56 -12.78 -17.23
N PRO A 38 -0.05 -13.74 -17.95
CA PRO A 38 0.63 -14.46 -19.02
C PRO A 38 0.90 -13.57 -20.25
N PRO A 39 1.82 -13.98 -21.14
CA PRO A 39 1.95 -13.37 -22.46
C PRO A 39 0.61 -13.32 -23.21
N GLY A 40 0.41 -12.28 -24.02
CA GLY A 40 -0.85 -12.02 -24.74
C GLY A 40 -1.95 -11.33 -23.91
N THR A 41 -1.69 -11.02 -22.63
CA THR A 41 -2.66 -10.29 -21.79
C THR A 41 -2.93 -8.89 -22.34
N THR A 42 -4.20 -8.49 -22.39
CA THR A 42 -4.63 -7.10 -22.58
C THR A 42 -5.33 -6.61 -21.33
N SER A 43 -4.97 -5.42 -20.84
CA SER A 43 -5.49 -4.84 -19.60
C SER A 43 -5.59 -3.33 -19.69
N LYS A 44 -6.65 -2.75 -19.11
CA LYS A 44 -6.77 -1.30 -18.93
C LYS A 44 -5.84 -0.73 -17.85
N GLY A 45 -5.11 -1.59 -17.13
CA GLY A 45 -4.26 -1.17 -16.04
C GLY A 45 -5.06 -0.81 -14.78
N LEU A 46 -4.48 0.06 -13.96
CA LEU A 46 -5.07 0.59 -12.73
C LEU A 46 -4.74 2.08 -12.66
N GLY A 47 -5.75 2.93 -12.45
CA GLY A 47 -5.58 4.38 -12.34
C GLY A 47 -4.66 4.79 -11.19
N ALA A 48 -4.12 6.00 -11.26
CA ALA A 48 -3.29 6.55 -10.19
C ALA A 48 -4.10 6.69 -8.89
N HIS A 49 -3.54 6.21 -7.79
CA HIS A 49 -4.19 6.24 -6.48
C HIS A 49 -3.17 6.13 -5.35
N THR A 50 -3.64 6.36 -4.13
CA THR A 50 -2.95 5.96 -2.90
C THR A 50 -3.84 5.03 -2.08
N ASP A 51 -3.23 4.08 -1.38
CA ASP A 51 -3.91 3.22 -0.42
C ASP A 51 -3.87 3.82 1.01
N SER A 52 -4.09 2.96 2.00
CA SER A 52 -3.94 3.26 3.42
C SER A 52 -4.91 4.35 3.91
N GLY A 53 -6.16 4.26 3.44
CA GLY A 53 -7.22 5.22 3.72
C GLY A 53 -7.37 6.30 2.65
N ALA A 54 -8.59 6.79 2.51
CA ALA A 54 -8.95 7.87 1.61
C ALA A 54 -9.60 8.98 2.43
N LEU A 55 -10.90 8.91 2.69
CA LEU A 55 -11.65 9.88 3.50
C LEU A 55 -11.05 10.06 4.90
N GLU A 56 -10.51 8.98 5.45
CA GLU A 56 -9.82 8.93 6.73
C GLU A 56 -8.70 9.97 6.85
N ARG A 57 -8.03 10.32 5.76
CA ARG A 57 -6.91 11.27 5.78
C ARG A 57 -7.33 12.67 6.20
N TRP A 58 -8.59 13.02 5.97
CA TRP A 58 -9.18 14.27 6.46
C TRP A 58 -9.90 14.07 7.79
N LEU A 59 -10.62 12.96 7.98
CA LEU A 59 -11.57 12.85 9.09
C LEU A 59 -11.04 12.12 10.34
N LEU A 60 -9.98 11.30 10.24
CA LEU A 60 -9.48 10.58 11.41
C LEU A 60 -8.61 11.48 12.29
N PRO A 61 -8.84 11.49 13.63
CA PRO A 61 -7.99 12.21 14.57
C PRO A 61 -6.51 11.83 14.50
N ALA A 62 -6.19 10.57 14.19
CA ALA A 62 -4.81 10.13 14.00
C ALA A 62 -4.18 10.80 12.78
N TYR A 63 -4.87 10.83 11.64
CA TYR A 63 -4.35 11.50 10.44
C TYR A 63 -4.29 13.02 10.57
N GLN A 64 -5.21 13.64 11.31
CA GLN A 64 -5.11 15.05 11.66
C GLN A 64 -3.81 15.38 12.42
N LYS A 65 -3.28 14.44 13.22
CA LYS A 65 -1.96 14.59 13.85
C LYS A 65 -0.81 14.31 12.90
N VAL A 66 -0.90 13.25 12.08
CA VAL A 66 0.12 12.91 11.06
C VAL A 66 0.35 14.09 10.12
N PHE A 67 -0.72 14.73 9.67
CA PHE A 67 -0.69 15.82 8.70
C PHE A 67 -0.92 17.19 9.34
N ALA A 68 -0.64 17.33 10.66
CA ALA A 68 -0.89 18.57 11.39
C ALA A 68 -0.20 19.78 10.72
N ASP A 69 1.06 19.61 10.30
CA ASP A 69 1.84 20.66 9.64
C ASP A 69 1.34 21.00 8.23
N VAL A 70 0.69 20.05 7.55
CA VAL A 70 0.02 20.33 6.27
C VAL A 70 -1.24 21.19 6.53
N PHE A 71 -2.08 20.78 7.47
CA PHE A 71 -3.37 21.44 7.73
C PHE A 71 -3.24 22.78 8.48
N ASN A 72 -2.14 23.00 9.22
CA ASN A 72 -1.88 24.28 9.90
C ASN A 72 -1.13 25.30 9.02
N GLY A 73 -0.72 24.91 7.81
CA GLY A 73 -0.03 25.78 6.84
C GLY A 73 1.49 25.77 6.92
N ASN A 74 2.09 25.10 7.90
CA ASN A 74 3.55 24.96 8.02
C ASN A 74 4.09 23.82 7.15
N ILE A 75 3.79 23.84 5.85
CA ILE A 75 4.06 22.74 4.91
C ILE A 75 5.54 22.34 4.90
N ASP A 76 6.46 23.30 5.05
CA ASP A 76 7.91 23.03 5.08
C ASP A 76 8.36 22.19 6.29
N ALA A 77 7.54 22.10 7.35
CA ALA A 77 7.80 21.27 8.52
C ALA A 77 7.27 19.83 8.37
N TYR A 78 6.40 19.58 7.39
CA TYR A 78 5.85 18.24 7.15
C TYR A 78 6.94 17.29 6.64
N ASP A 79 7.21 16.25 7.43
CA ASP A 79 8.11 15.16 7.05
C ASP A 79 7.28 13.90 6.74
N PRO A 80 7.24 13.42 5.47
CA PRO A 80 6.55 12.18 5.14
C PRO A 80 7.13 10.96 5.89
N TRP A 81 8.40 11.03 6.29
CA TRP A 81 9.13 9.96 6.98
C TRP A 81 8.98 9.98 8.51
N ASP A 82 8.16 10.87 9.08
CA ASP A 82 7.80 10.82 10.49
C ASP A 82 6.75 9.73 10.74
N ALA A 83 7.08 8.80 11.63
CA ALA A 83 6.20 7.70 12.02
C ALA A 83 5.09 8.12 12.98
N ALA A 84 5.18 9.33 13.56
CA ALA A 84 4.28 9.77 14.61
C ALA A 84 2.81 9.62 14.22
N HIS A 85 2.02 9.00 15.10
CA HIS A 85 0.58 8.74 14.96
C HIS A 85 0.15 7.82 13.81
N ARG A 86 1.02 7.46 12.85
CA ARG A 86 0.66 6.58 11.73
C ARG A 86 0.24 5.17 12.17
N THR A 87 0.79 4.69 13.27
CA THR A 87 0.41 3.40 13.88
C THR A 87 -0.93 3.43 14.61
N GLU A 88 -1.51 4.62 14.83
CA GLU A 88 -2.80 4.83 15.50
C GLU A 88 -3.98 4.95 14.51
N VAL A 89 -3.69 4.98 13.20
CA VAL A 89 -4.70 5.06 12.13
C VAL A 89 -5.47 3.74 12.01
N GLU A 90 -6.80 3.79 12.09
CA GLU A 90 -7.69 2.66 11.83
C GLU A 90 -8.66 3.03 10.68
N GLU A 91 -8.49 2.41 9.51
CA GLU A 91 -9.36 2.61 8.35
C GLU A 91 -10.82 2.27 8.67
N TYR A 92 -11.75 3.03 8.09
CA TYR A 92 -13.18 2.77 8.23
C TYR A 92 -13.52 1.40 7.65
N THR A 93 -14.48 0.74 8.30
CA THR A 93 -14.98 -0.55 7.81
C THR A 93 -16.21 -0.29 6.97
N VAL A 94 -16.11 -0.59 5.68
CA VAL A 94 -17.25 -0.64 4.76
C VAL A 94 -17.47 -2.10 4.38
N ASP A 95 -18.73 -2.51 4.30
CA ASP A 95 -19.07 -3.91 4.02
C ASP A 95 -18.53 -4.34 2.64
N ASN A 96 -17.96 -5.54 2.60
CA ASN A 96 -17.34 -6.14 1.40
C ASN A 96 -16.21 -5.33 0.74
N THR A 97 -15.61 -4.35 1.41
CA THR A 97 -14.44 -3.63 0.88
C THR A 97 -13.13 -4.18 1.42
N THR A 98 -12.08 -4.12 0.60
CA THR A 98 -10.73 -4.44 1.05
C THR A 98 -10.23 -3.30 1.93
N LYS A 99 -9.65 -3.62 3.09
CA LYS A 99 -9.01 -2.64 3.98
C LYS A 99 -7.64 -3.12 4.43
N CYS A 100 -6.73 -2.21 4.74
CA CYS A 100 -5.44 -2.55 5.33
C CYS A 100 -5.53 -2.45 6.86
N SER A 101 -5.45 -3.60 7.55
CA SER A 101 -5.51 -3.64 9.02
C SER A 101 -4.14 -3.50 9.71
N VAL A 102 -3.09 -3.16 8.96
CA VAL A 102 -1.73 -3.00 9.48
C VAL A 102 -1.14 -1.67 9.02
N PHE A 103 -0.18 -1.13 9.77
CA PHE A 103 0.65 -0.03 9.29
C PHE A 103 1.73 -0.61 8.38
N ARG A 104 1.82 -0.11 7.15
CA ARG A 104 2.87 -0.41 6.19
C ARG A 104 3.69 0.85 6.01
N THR A 105 5.00 0.79 6.26
CA THR A 105 5.93 1.88 5.93
C THR A 105 6.13 1.95 4.43
N PHE A 106 6.32 0.77 3.81
CA PHE A 106 6.43 0.61 2.38
C PHE A 106 5.47 -0.48 1.90
N GLN A 107 4.79 -0.18 0.81
CA GLN A 107 4.28 -1.23 -0.06
C GLN A 107 5.42 -1.76 -0.93
N GLY A 108 5.26 -2.97 -1.44
CA GLY A 108 6.27 -3.57 -2.28
C GLY A 108 5.86 -4.92 -2.80
N TRP A 109 6.60 -5.37 -3.81
CA TRP A 109 6.46 -6.71 -4.34
C TRP A 109 7.80 -7.22 -4.87
N THR A 110 7.91 -8.55 -4.93
CA THR A 110 9.04 -9.26 -5.56
C THR A 110 8.61 -9.78 -6.93
N ALA A 111 9.43 -9.54 -7.94
CA ALA A 111 9.24 -10.02 -9.30
C ALA A 111 9.40 -11.56 -9.33
N LEU A 112 8.39 -12.25 -9.83
CA LEU A 112 8.44 -13.70 -10.09
C LEU A 112 8.71 -14.02 -11.55
N SER A 113 8.85 -13.00 -12.38
CA SER A 113 9.25 -13.04 -13.78
C SER A 113 9.96 -11.75 -14.14
N ASP A 114 10.72 -11.76 -15.24
CA ASP A 114 11.30 -10.52 -15.77
C ASP A 114 10.18 -9.55 -16.18
N MET A 115 10.42 -8.26 -15.93
CA MET A 115 9.50 -7.16 -16.25
C MET A 115 10.11 -6.35 -17.38
N ILE A 116 9.53 -6.52 -18.57
CA ILE A 116 9.98 -5.81 -19.78
C ILE A 116 9.35 -4.40 -19.78
N PRO A 117 10.10 -3.34 -20.16
CA PRO A 117 9.55 -2.00 -20.34
C PRO A 117 8.26 -1.98 -21.17
N ASP A 118 7.37 -1.06 -20.80
CA ASP A 118 6.08 -0.82 -21.47
C ASP A 118 5.08 -1.99 -21.46
N GLN A 119 5.34 -3.08 -20.71
CA GLN A 119 4.43 -4.24 -20.63
C GLN A 119 3.36 -4.12 -19.53
N GLY A 120 2.79 -2.92 -19.37
CA GLY A 120 1.82 -2.60 -18.32
C GLY A 120 2.43 -2.65 -16.92
N LEU A 121 3.52 -1.87 -16.74
CA LEU A 121 4.32 -1.82 -15.53
C LEU A 121 3.72 -0.90 -14.45
N LEU A 122 4.21 -1.07 -13.22
CA LEU A 122 3.98 -0.14 -12.12
C LEU A 122 4.53 1.24 -12.50
N HIS A 123 3.75 2.28 -12.24
CA HIS A 123 4.23 3.65 -12.23
C HIS A 123 4.04 4.25 -10.84
N VAL A 124 4.90 5.19 -10.49
CA VAL A 124 4.83 5.94 -9.23
C VAL A 124 5.01 7.43 -9.50
N VAL A 125 4.49 8.28 -8.62
CA VAL A 125 4.95 9.66 -8.50
C VAL A 125 6.05 9.66 -7.43
N PRO A 126 7.34 9.77 -7.79
CA PRO A 126 8.46 9.57 -6.86
C PRO A 126 8.71 10.81 -5.96
N ILE A 127 7.64 11.34 -5.38
CA ILE A 127 7.61 12.55 -4.55
C ILE A 127 6.73 12.23 -3.33
N PRO A 128 7.28 11.70 -2.22
CA PRO A 128 6.48 11.27 -1.07
C PRO A 128 5.68 12.42 -0.42
N GLU A 129 6.19 13.65 -0.49
CA GLU A 129 5.54 14.87 -0.03
C GLU A 129 4.34 15.30 -0.90
N ALA A 130 4.11 14.67 -2.06
CA ALA A 130 2.94 14.93 -2.91
C ALA A 130 1.61 14.73 -2.18
N MET A 131 1.59 13.96 -1.09
CA MET A 131 0.40 13.84 -0.24
C MET A 131 -0.07 15.20 0.30
N ALA A 132 0.84 16.13 0.62
CA ALA A 132 0.45 17.47 1.07
C ALA A 132 -0.39 18.20 0.00
N TYR A 133 0.02 18.12 -1.28
CA TYR A 133 -0.75 18.66 -2.40
C TYR A 133 -2.15 18.03 -2.48
N VAL A 134 -2.23 16.70 -2.35
CA VAL A 134 -3.49 15.95 -2.39
C VAL A 134 -4.43 16.37 -1.25
N LEU A 135 -3.92 16.58 -0.04
CA LEU A 135 -4.72 16.93 1.13
C LEU A 135 -5.29 18.34 1.05
N LEU A 136 -4.52 19.29 0.49
CA LEU A 136 -4.93 20.68 0.36
C LEU A 136 -5.80 20.92 -0.88
N ARG A 137 -5.71 20.08 -1.90
CA ARG A 137 -6.43 20.26 -3.18
C ARG A 137 -7.95 20.40 -3.04
N PRO A 138 -8.65 19.60 -2.20
CA PRO A 138 -10.08 19.77 -1.98
C PRO A 138 -10.49 21.04 -1.23
N LEU A 139 -9.55 21.76 -0.64
CA LEU A 139 -9.83 22.96 0.15
C LEU A 139 -9.82 24.26 -0.69
N LEU A 140 -9.59 24.14 -2.00
CA LEU A 140 -9.65 25.26 -2.93
C LEU A 140 -11.10 25.59 -3.30
N ASP A 141 -11.33 26.83 -3.71
CA ASP A 141 -12.66 27.40 -4.02
C ASP A 141 -13.32 26.83 -5.29
N ASP A 142 -12.57 26.08 -6.10
CA ASP A 142 -13.06 25.44 -7.31
C ASP A 142 -13.55 23.99 -7.09
N VAL A 143 -13.62 23.54 -5.84
CA VAL A 143 -14.14 22.23 -5.44
C VAL A 143 -15.48 22.42 -4.75
N PRO A 144 -16.54 21.66 -5.11
CA PRO A 144 -17.79 21.68 -4.37
C PRO A 144 -17.59 21.37 -2.89
N ASP A 145 -18.31 22.08 -2.00
CA ASP A 145 -18.18 21.98 -0.54
C ASP A 145 -18.36 20.55 0.02
N ASP A 146 -19.05 19.67 -0.71
CA ASP A 146 -19.35 18.29 -0.35
C ASP A 146 -18.46 17.26 -1.08
N GLU A 147 -17.46 17.70 -1.85
CA GLU A 147 -16.55 16.84 -2.60
C GLU A 147 -15.11 16.87 -2.07
N LEU A 148 -14.47 15.70 -2.06
CA LEU A 148 -13.03 15.54 -1.83
C LEU A 148 -12.33 15.04 -3.09
N CYS A 149 -12.48 15.76 -4.20
CA CYS A 149 -11.83 15.48 -5.49
C CYS A 149 -11.96 14.02 -5.98
N GLY A 150 -13.12 13.38 -5.73
CA GLY A 150 -13.42 12.00 -6.14
C GLY A 150 -13.20 10.93 -5.06
N VAL A 151 -12.73 11.29 -3.87
CA VAL A 151 -12.71 10.39 -2.70
C VAL A 151 -14.12 9.90 -2.40
N ALA A 152 -14.23 8.59 -2.11
CA ALA A 152 -15.47 7.98 -1.67
C ALA A 152 -15.19 6.90 -0.62
N PRO A 153 -16.09 6.68 0.36
CA PRO A 153 -15.94 5.63 1.35
C PRO A 153 -15.74 4.24 0.72
N GLY A 154 -14.81 3.45 1.27
CA GLY A 154 -14.55 2.09 0.81
C GLY A 154 -13.84 1.98 -0.54
N LYS A 155 -13.36 3.11 -1.09
CA LYS A 155 -12.53 3.16 -2.29
C LYS A 155 -11.14 3.70 -1.97
N VAL A 156 -10.17 3.35 -2.81
CA VAL A 156 -8.84 3.99 -2.79
C VAL A 156 -8.96 5.48 -3.10
N LEU A 157 -8.01 6.29 -2.64
CA LEU A 157 -7.96 7.71 -2.94
C LEU A 157 -7.52 7.90 -4.39
N PRO A 158 -8.37 8.45 -5.29
CA PRO A 158 -8.03 8.55 -6.70
C PRO A 158 -7.18 9.80 -6.98
N ILE A 159 -6.19 9.64 -7.85
CA ILE A 159 -5.41 10.74 -8.43
C ILE A 159 -5.76 10.82 -9.92
N SER A 160 -6.08 12.03 -10.38
CA SER A 160 -6.62 12.26 -11.71
C SER A 160 -6.07 13.53 -12.33
N GLU A 161 -6.07 13.60 -13.65
CA GLU A 161 -5.62 14.80 -14.37
C GLU A 161 -6.52 16.00 -14.11
N LYS A 162 -7.83 15.80 -13.90
CA LYS A 162 -8.80 16.85 -13.55
C LYS A 162 -8.37 17.60 -12.28
N TRP A 163 -8.03 16.86 -11.23
CA TRP A 163 -7.80 17.45 -9.91
C TRP A 163 -6.31 17.62 -9.58
N HIS A 164 -5.43 16.79 -10.15
CA HIS A 164 -4.02 16.70 -9.78
C HIS A 164 -3.09 16.70 -11.01
N PRO A 165 -3.23 17.64 -11.97
CA PRO A 165 -2.52 17.59 -13.24
C PRO A 165 -1.00 17.63 -13.08
N LEU A 166 -0.49 18.36 -12.07
CA LEU A 166 0.95 18.43 -11.80
C LEU A 166 1.52 17.09 -11.35
N LEU A 167 0.78 16.35 -10.52
CA LEU A 167 1.21 15.04 -10.01
C LEU A 167 1.15 13.97 -11.11
N ILE A 168 0.14 14.02 -11.98
CA ILE A 168 0.04 13.11 -13.13
C ILE A 168 1.24 13.25 -14.08
N LYS A 169 1.75 14.47 -14.30
CA LYS A 169 2.96 14.70 -15.11
C LYS A 169 4.22 14.05 -14.54
N ALA A 170 4.24 13.78 -13.24
CA ALA A 170 5.38 13.16 -12.55
C ALA A 170 5.29 11.63 -12.49
N LEU A 171 4.23 11.01 -13.02
CA LEU A 171 4.14 9.55 -13.10
C LEU A 171 5.30 8.98 -13.91
N SER A 172 6.08 8.12 -13.27
CA SER A 172 7.29 7.51 -13.82
C SER A 172 7.21 6.00 -13.71
N SER A 173 7.56 5.30 -14.78
CA SER A 173 7.60 3.83 -14.77
C SER A 173 8.75 3.31 -13.92
N ILE A 174 8.58 2.12 -13.35
CA ILE A 174 9.72 1.34 -12.84
C ILE A 174 10.67 0.96 -13.99
N PRO A 175 11.97 0.73 -13.72
CA PRO A 175 12.87 0.21 -14.73
C PRO A 175 12.51 -1.24 -15.13
N ALA A 176 13.20 -1.75 -16.15
CA ALA A 176 13.22 -3.19 -16.41
C ALA A 176 13.72 -3.94 -15.17
N LEU A 177 13.12 -5.09 -14.87
CA LEU A 177 13.49 -5.92 -13.72
C LEU A 177 13.72 -7.36 -14.17
N ASN A 178 14.57 -8.07 -13.45
CA ASN A 178 14.71 -9.51 -13.55
C ASN A 178 13.88 -10.21 -12.46
N ALA A 179 13.54 -11.48 -12.69
CA ALA A 179 12.97 -12.32 -11.64
C ALA A 179 13.89 -12.34 -10.40
N GLY A 180 13.31 -12.10 -9.22
CA GLY A 180 14.02 -11.96 -7.95
C GLY A 180 14.25 -10.52 -7.50
N ASP A 181 14.19 -9.54 -8.41
CA ASP A 181 14.22 -8.11 -8.05
C ASP A 181 12.96 -7.73 -7.24
N SER A 182 13.05 -6.65 -6.46
CA SER A 182 11.93 -6.12 -5.69
C SER A 182 11.87 -4.62 -5.79
N VAL A 183 10.65 -4.08 -5.83
CA VAL A 183 10.39 -2.64 -5.83
C VAL A 183 9.54 -2.26 -4.63
N TRP A 184 9.79 -1.06 -4.11
CA TRP A 184 9.24 -0.58 -2.85
C TRP A 184 8.85 0.89 -3.00
N TRP A 185 7.71 1.29 -2.43
CA TRP A 185 7.28 2.67 -2.41
C TRP A 185 6.65 3.02 -1.05
N HIS A 186 6.91 4.24 -0.60
CA HIS A 186 6.39 4.78 0.67
C HIS A 186 4.85 4.71 0.68
N CYS A 187 4.25 4.55 1.86
CA CYS A 187 2.80 4.30 1.99
C CYS A 187 1.89 5.39 1.41
N ASP A 188 2.38 6.63 1.33
CA ASP A 188 1.67 7.76 0.74
C ASP A 188 2.02 8.03 -0.74
N VAL A 189 2.91 7.24 -1.34
CA VAL A 189 3.31 7.42 -2.74
C VAL A 189 2.17 7.01 -3.67
N ILE A 190 1.83 7.94 -4.55
CA ILE A 190 0.87 7.74 -5.64
C ILE A 190 1.44 6.71 -6.60
N HIS A 191 0.64 5.73 -6.96
CA HIS A 191 1.05 4.68 -7.89
C HIS A 191 -0.10 4.21 -8.78
N SER A 192 0.26 3.62 -9.91
CA SER A 192 -0.68 3.14 -10.93
C SER A 192 -0.09 1.93 -11.66
N VAL A 193 -0.90 1.25 -12.48
CA VAL A 193 -0.40 0.22 -13.40
C VAL A 193 -0.79 0.64 -14.81
N ALA A 194 0.19 0.79 -15.70
CA ALA A 194 -0.06 1.18 -17.07
C ALA A 194 -0.95 0.14 -17.80
N PRO A 195 -1.80 0.58 -18.74
CA PRO A 195 -2.48 -0.34 -19.63
C PRO A 195 -1.48 -1.10 -20.50
N VAL A 196 -1.90 -2.24 -21.04
CA VAL A 196 -1.14 -2.99 -22.03
C VAL A 196 -2.09 -3.66 -23.01
N GLU A 197 -1.65 -3.81 -24.24
CA GLU A 197 -2.27 -4.67 -25.24
C GLU A 197 -1.27 -5.72 -25.68
N ASN A 198 -1.71 -6.99 -25.77
CA ASN A 198 -0.88 -8.11 -26.21
C ASN A 198 0.50 -8.17 -25.51
N GLN A 199 0.49 -8.20 -24.18
CA GLN A 199 1.69 -8.19 -23.34
C GLN A 199 2.75 -9.19 -23.79
N GLN A 200 4.00 -8.75 -23.86
CA GLN A 200 5.18 -9.58 -24.06
C GLN A 200 5.75 -10.06 -22.72
N GLY A 201 6.10 -11.35 -22.65
CA GLY A 201 6.60 -11.95 -21.42
C GLY A 201 5.54 -12.06 -20.31
N TRP A 202 5.96 -12.44 -19.11
CA TRP A 202 5.10 -12.59 -17.94
C TRP A 202 5.14 -11.34 -17.05
N GLY A 203 4.04 -11.05 -16.36
CA GLY A 203 3.92 -9.94 -15.41
C GLY A 203 3.63 -10.41 -13.98
N ASN A 204 4.40 -11.39 -13.50
CA ASN A 204 4.13 -12.10 -12.25
C ASN A 204 4.81 -11.42 -11.05
N VAL A 205 4.05 -11.15 -9.99
CA VAL A 205 4.60 -10.55 -8.76
C VAL A 205 3.97 -11.16 -7.51
N MET A 206 4.71 -11.13 -6.40
CA MET A 206 4.23 -11.46 -5.06
C MET A 206 4.24 -10.19 -4.19
N TYR A 207 3.08 -9.79 -3.66
CA TYR A 207 2.98 -8.61 -2.79
C TYR A 207 3.50 -8.95 -1.40
N ILE A 208 4.53 -8.21 -0.96
CA ILE A 208 5.20 -8.37 0.33
C ILE A 208 5.55 -6.96 0.81
N PRO A 209 4.79 -6.36 1.73
CA PRO A 209 5.09 -5.02 2.24
C PRO A 209 6.18 -5.05 3.33
N ALA A 210 6.66 -3.86 3.70
CA ALA A 210 7.34 -3.64 4.97
C ALA A 210 6.29 -3.12 5.97
N ALA A 211 6.02 -3.91 7.01
CA ALA A 211 5.00 -3.63 8.01
C ALA A 211 5.62 -3.82 9.40
N PRO A 212 6.27 -2.79 9.96
CA PRO A 212 7.00 -2.93 11.22
C PRO A 212 6.06 -3.27 12.38
N MET A 213 6.58 -4.03 13.33
CA MET A 213 5.88 -4.41 14.55
C MET A 213 5.59 -3.16 15.38
N CYS A 214 4.33 -2.94 15.71
CA CYS A 214 3.86 -1.87 16.59
C CYS A 214 2.67 -2.37 17.42
N GLU A 215 2.17 -1.53 18.32
CA GLU A 215 1.03 -1.88 19.18
C GLU A 215 -0.27 -2.16 18.40
N LYS A 216 -0.37 -1.63 17.16
CA LYS A 216 -1.49 -1.91 16.26
C LYS A 216 -1.56 -3.41 15.98
N LYS A 217 -2.55 -4.06 16.58
CA LYS A 217 -2.77 -5.50 16.39
C LYS A 217 -3.30 -5.74 14.97
N PRO A 218 -2.66 -6.60 14.16
CA PRO A 218 -3.23 -7.01 12.89
C PRO A 218 -4.59 -7.63 13.15
N ARG A 219 -5.67 -6.98 12.70
CA ARG A 219 -6.98 -7.62 12.61
C ARG A 219 -6.96 -8.52 11.39
N LEU A 220 -6.26 -9.64 11.48
CA LEU A 220 -6.43 -10.75 10.56
C LEU A 220 -7.84 -11.29 10.82
N ARG A 221 -8.72 -11.27 9.80
CA ARG A 221 -9.99 -11.99 9.89
C ARG A 221 -9.65 -13.44 10.25
N ALA A 222 -10.11 -13.88 11.42
CA ALA A 222 -9.83 -15.19 11.99
C ALA A 222 -10.58 -16.31 11.25
N GLU A 223 -10.44 -16.42 9.93
CA GLU A 223 -11.07 -17.49 9.15
C GLU A 223 -10.13 -18.67 8.84
N GLY A 224 -8.84 -18.59 9.21
CA GLY A 224 -7.86 -19.64 8.89
C GLY A 224 -7.32 -20.47 10.07
N GLN A 225 -7.26 -19.92 11.28
CA GLN A 225 -6.51 -20.57 12.38
C GLN A 225 -7.34 -21.60 13.17
N SER A 226 -8.67 -21.59 13.10
CA SER A 226 -9.53 -22.53 13.86
C SER A 226 -9.82 -23.86 13.14
N ARG A 227 -9.50 -24.00 11.84
CA ARG A 227 -9.81 -25.23 11.07
C ARG A 227 -8.65 -26.22 10.92
N ALA A 228 -7.42 -25.83 11.23
CA ALA A 228 -6.25 -26.71 11.09
C ALA A 228 -6.07 -27.70 12.27
N GLY A 229 -6.74 -27.49 13.41
CA GLY A 229 -6.57 -28.32 14.61
C GLY A 229 -7.49 -29.55 14.76
N ALA A 230 -8.44 -29.77 13.85
CA ALA A 230 -9.52 -30.75 14.05
C ALA A 230 -9.71 -31.75 12.90
N ARG A 231 -8.65 -32.12 12.17
CA ARG A 231 -8.66 -33.33 11.33
C ARG A 231 -7.72 -34.38 11.92
N ARG A 232 -8.24 -35.16 12.88
CA ARG A 232 -7.65 -36.45 13.24
C ARG A 232 -7.61 -37.32 11.98
N PHE A 233 -6.42 -37.77 11.61
CA PHE A 233 -6.23 -38.82 10.62
C PHE A 233 -6.90 -40.11 11.13
N ALA A 234 -8.12 -40.39 10.65
CA ALA A 234 -8.74 -41.70 10.75
C ALA A 234 -8.63 -42.39 9.39
N GLY A 235 -7.47 -42.99 9.12
CA GLY A 235 -7.25 -43.87 7.98
C GLY A 235 -6.75 -45.22 8.48
N ARG A 236 -7.67 -46.11 8.86
CA ARG A 236 -7.34 -47.55 9.02
C ARG A 236 -7.19 -48.14 7.63
N LEU A 237 -6.00 -48.62 7.30
CA LEU A 237 -5.74 -49.51 6.17
C LEU A 237 -6.50 -50.84 6.38
N PRO A 238 -7.24 -51.38 5.40
CA PRO A 238 -7.76 -52.72 5.50
C PRO A 238 -6.62 -53.73 5.25
N ALA A 239 -6.41 -54.61 6.23
CA ALA A 239 -5.53 -55.76 6.09
C ALA A 239 -6.11 -56.72 5.04
N ARG A 240 -5.35 -56.96 3.98
CA ARG A 240 -5.55 -58.12 3.09
C ARG A 240 -5.29 -59.40 3.89
N ARG A 241 -6.25 -60.32 3.90
CA ARG A 241 -5.98 -61.75 4.02
C ARG A 241 -6.89 -62.51 3.05
N LEU A 242 -6.29 -63.60 2.57
CA LEU A 242 -6.69 -64.60 1.58
C LEU A 242 -8.16 -65.00 1.63
#